data_AF-A0AAW8UL82-F1
#
_entry.id   AF-A0AAW8UL82-F1
#
_cell.length_a   1.000
_cell.length_b   1.000
_cell.length_c   1.000
_cell.angle_alpha   90.00
_cell.angle_beta   90.00
_cell.angle_gamma   90.00
#
_symmetry.space_group_name_H-M   'P 1'
#
loop_
_entity.id
_entity.type
_entity.pdbx_description
1 polymer ?
#
loop_
_entity_poly.entity_id
_entity_poly.type
_entity_poly.pdbx_seq_one_letter_code
_entity_poly.pdbx_strand_id
1 'polypeptide(L)'
;MKIVIAKENKTNNIFSMEELNKFDENDTRLKNLVCPNCDCELSYYPQGVKKAFLKTKNNAKHDESCEYYFVSIDKELLASADGVLRYKMTAKEKRERALDARKKLLEKDKNSEKSRPKKEKRPTLVTRKTEKTIVEKRAKIQLVRDEGLADANVSSEMVKGRIRIIRKQPDELNLRLIGKTINLMGFLERIHFDKYTITLDVGYEGIVVRAVLTESFLASTSSNFTDFLKLIDENIVKFSQGIDVVVAGEVAKNSNGIYLAVYEEDDLYFLGQRTVQFAAQLAGGD
;
A
#
# COMPACT_ATOMS: atom_id res chain seq x y z
N MET A 1 -0.37 21.66 -5.19
CA MET A 1 0.25 22.94 -5.55
C MET A 1 1.10 23.45 -4.39
N LYS A 2 2.10 24.30 -4.65
CA LYS A 2 2.96 24.89 -3.61
C LYS A 2 2.71 26.40 -3.56
N ILE A 3 2.45 26.93 -2.37
CA ILE A 3 2.30 28.37 -2.14
C ILE A 3 3.71 28.98 -2.05
N VAL A 4 3.98 30.01 -2.85
CA VAL A 4 5.33 30.62 -2.98
C VAL A 4 5.39 32.10 -2.59
N ILE A 5 4.23 32.71 -2.35
CA ILE A 5 4.08 34.11 -1.91
C ILE A 5 3.04 34.19 -0.79
N ALA A 6 3.17 35.15 0.11
CA ALA A 6 2.20 35.45 1.15
C ALA A 6 2.00 36.95 1.31
N LYS A 7 0.80 37.37 1.68
CA LYS A 7 0.46 38.75 2.02
C LYS A 7 0.44 38.89 3.54
N GLU A 8 1.01 39.95 4.10
CA GLU A 8 0.81 40.28 5.51
C GLU A 8 -0.56 40.94 5.72
N ASN A 9 -1.38 40.37 6.61
CA ASN A 9 -2.76 40.81 6.84
C ASN A 9 -2.89 42.26 7.32
N LYS A 10 -1.87 42.81 8.00
CA LYS A 10 -1.93 44.17 8.57
C LYS A 10 -1.52 45.26 7.59
N THR A 11 -0.53 44.98 6.75
CA THR A 11 0.09 45.98 5.88
C THR A 11 -0.24 45.77 4.40
N ASN A 12 -0.86 44.64 4.06
CA ASN A 12 -1.09 44.17 2.69
C ASN A 12 0.19 44.02 1.84
N ASN A 13 1.37 44.05 2.47
CA ASN A 13 2.62 43.82 1.76
C ASN A 13 2.73 42.34 1.36
N ILE A 14 3.11 42.11 0.11
CA ILE A 14 3.33 40.77 -0.43
C ILE A 14 4.81 40.44 -0.31
N PHE A 15 5.10 39.28 0.25
CA PHE A 15 6.45 38.76 0.45
C PHE A 15 6.62 37.44 -0.31
N SER A 16 7.75 37.34 -1.01
CA SER A 16 8.28 36.09 -1.53
C SER A 16 8.88 35.23 -0.42
N MET A 17 9.08 33.93 -0.69
CA MET A 17 9.81 33.05 0.23
C MET A 17 11.22 33.55 0.56
N GLU A 18 11.90 34.19 -0.39
CA GLU A 18 13.26 34.73 -0.20
C GLU A 18 13.28 35.92 0.77
N GLU A 19 12.23 36.73 0.79
CA GLU A 19 12.07 37.84 1.73
C GLU A 19 11.66 37.34 3.11
N LEU A 20 10.73 36.38 3.17
CA LEU A 20 10.31 35.76 4.44
C LEU A 20 11.48 35.05 5.14
N ASN A 21 12.40 34.44 4.38
CA ASN A 21 13.62 33.82 4.91
C ASN A 21 14.57 34.80 5.60
N LYS A 22 14.46 36.12 5.31
CA LYS A 22 15.32 37.15 5.91
C LYS A 22 14.77 37.67 7.24
N PHE A 23 13.53 37.34 7.59
CA PHE A 23 12.93 37.78 8.85
C PHE A 23 13.41 36.92 10.02
N ASP A 24 13.55 37.55 11.18
CA ASP A 24 13.83 36.85 12.43
C ASP A 24 12.67 35.90 12.77
N GLU A 25 12.96 34.77 13.41
CA GLU A 25 11.94 33.76 13.75
C GLU A 25 10.79 34.31 14.62
N ASN A 26 11.06 35.39 15.37
CA ASN A 26 10.09 36.04 16.25
C ASN A 26 9.35 37.22 15.60
N ASP A 27 9.61 37.50 14.32
CA ASP A 27 9.00 38.62 13.60
C ASP A 27 7.47 38.46 13.57
N THR A 28 6.76 39.52 13.99
CA THR A 28 5.30 39.53 14.06
C THR A 28 4.63 39.38 12.70
N ARG A 29 5.32 39.74 11.61
CA ARG A 29 4.82 39.60 10.23
C ARG A 29 4.63 38.14 9.87
N LEU A 30 5.51 37.25 10.32
CA LEU A 30 5.44 35.81 10.08
C LEU A 30 4.21 35.14 10.72
N LYS A 31 3.59 35.78 11.72
CA LYS A 31 2.40 35.27 12.42
C LYS A 31 1.09 35.67 11.74
N ASN A 32 1.13 36.68 10.87
CA ASN A 32 -0.05 37.31 10.25
C ASN A 32 -0.05 37.16 8.72
N LEU A 33 0.46 36.04 8.20
CA LEU A 33 0.50 35.77 6.77
C LEU A 33 -0.83 35.20 6.27
N VAL A 34 -1.29 35.68 5.12
CA VAL A 34 -2.49 35.24 4.43
C VAL A 34 -2.21 35.03 2.93
N CYS A 35 -3.08 34.29 2.26
CA CYS A 35 -3.06 34.14 0.81
C CYS A 35 -3.35 35.49 0.12
N PRO A 36 -2.56 35.92 -0.88
CA PRO A 36 -2.83 37.17 -1.58
C PRO A 36 -4.13 37.16 -2.40
N ASN A 37 -4.63 35.98 -2.77
CA ASN A 37 -5.78 35.82 -3.66
C ASN A 37 -7.12 35.65 -2.89
N CYS A 38 -7.12 34.97 -1.75
CA CYS A 38 -8.36 34.66 -1.01
C CYS A 38 -8.25 34.89 0.51
N ASP A 39 -7.20 35.56 0.98
CA ASP A 39 -6.98 35.90 2.39
C ASP A 39 -6.96 34.72 3.39
N CYS A 40 -6.86 33.50 2.89
CA CYS A 40 -6.75 32.29 3.70
C CYS A 40 -5.46 32.30 4.54
N GLU A 41 -5.57 32.01 5.84
CA GLU A 41 -4.44 32.10 6.76
C GLU A 41 -3.31 31.09 6.46
N LEU A 42 -2.07 31.58 6.48
CA LEU A 42 -0.86 30.82 6.21
C LEU A 42 0.05 30.76 7.43
N SER A 43 0.87 29.70 7.47
CA SER A 43 1.99 29.53 8.39
C SER A 43 3.27 29.39 7.59
N TYR A 44 4.27 30.17 7.96
CA TYR A 44 5.61 30.07 7.43
C TYR A 44 6.44 29.08 8.27
N TYR A 45 7.13 28.17 7.59
CA TYR A 45 8.05 27.22 8.19
C TYR A 45 9.46 27.56 7.72
N PRO A 46 10.36 28.02 8.62
CA PRO A 46 11.71 28.39 8.26
C PRO A 46 12.53 27.19 7.78
N GLN A 47 13.64 27.47 7.11
CA GLN A 47 14.54 26.43 6.60
C GLN A 47 15.15 25.64 7.77
N GLY A 48 15.04 24.32 7.69
CA GLY A 48 15.70 23.38 8.59
C GLY A 48 16.24 22.21 7.79
N VAL A 49 15.82 20.98 8.12
CA VAL A 49 16.13 19.77 7.31
C VAL A 49 15.49 19.83 5.92
N LYS A 50 14.43 20.63 5.75
CA LYS A 50 13.76 20.88 4.46
C LYS A 50 13.91 22.35 4.09
N LYS A 51 13.80 22.65 2.78
CA LYS A 51 13.66 24.03 2.28
C LYS A 51 12.46 24.71 2.94
N ALA A 52 12.57 26.01 3.25
CA ALA A 52 11.48 26.80 3.81
C ALA A 52 10.22 26.70 2.93
N PHE A 53 9.05 26.73 3.55
CA PHE A 53 7.77 26.64 2.83
C PHE A 53 6.63 27.32 3.56
N LEU A 54 5.61 27.71 2.80
CA LEU A 54 4.32 28.16 3.31
C LEU A 54 3.34 27.00 3.36
N LYS A 55 2.51 26.97 4.40
CA LYS A 55 1.43 26.00 4.57
C LYS A 55 0.17 26.73 5.04
N THR A 56 -0.98 26.41 4.46
CA THR A 56 -2.27 26.83 5.00
C THR A 56 -2.41 26.41 6.47
N LYS A 57 -2.88 27.31 7.34
CA LYS A 57 -3.13 27.00 8.74
C LYS A 57 -4.17 25.89 8.87
N ASN A 58 -4.10 25.14 9.95
CA ASN A 58 -5.06 24.07 10.22
C ASN A 58 -6.49 24.66 10.27
N ASN A 59 -7.44 24.04 9.57
CA ASN A 59 -8.83 24.46 9.40
C ASN A 59 -9.09 25.70 8.54
N ALA A 60 -8.06 26.38 8.01
CA ALA A 60 -8.24 27.40 6.99
C ALA A 60 -8.37 26.73 5.61
N LYS A 61 -9.24 27.26 4.75
CA LYS A 61 -9.46 26.75 3.40
C LYS A 61 -9.38 27.90 2.41
N HIS A 62 -8.75 27.64 1.27
CA HIS A 62 -8.84 28.54 0.13
C HIS A 62 -10.24 28.45 -0.47
N ASP A 63 -10.73 29.55 -1.03
CA ASP A 63 -11.97 29.55 -1.82
C ASP A 63 -11.78 28.75 -3.11
N GLU A 64 -12.86 28.18 -3.66
CA GLU A 64 -12.80 27.32 -4.86
C GLU A 64 -12.20 28.03 -6.09
N SER A 65 -12.35 29.35 -6.16
CA SER A 65 -11.78 30.19 -7.21
C SER A 65 -10.30 30.53 -7.01
N CYS A 66 -9.70 30.17 -5.87
CA CYS A 66 -8.32 30.49 -5.56
C CYS A 66 -7.35 29.58 -6.33
N GLU A 67 -6.27 30.15 -6.87
CA GLU A 67 -5.21 29.38 -7.55
C GLU A 67 -4.53 28.33 -6.65
N TYR A 68 -4.58 28.53 -5.33
CA TYR A 68 -4.04 27.59 -4.33
C TYR A 68 -5.12 26.69 -3.74
N TYR A 69 -6.35 26.74 -4.26
CA TYR A 69 -7.40 25.82 -3.87
C TYR A 69 -6.98 24.39 -4.12
N PHE A 70 -7.21 23.57 -3.11
CA PHE A 70 -7.18 22.13 -3.28
C PHE A 70 -8.32 21.55 -2.47
N VAL A 71 -9.05 20.61 -3.09
CA VAL A 71 -10.02 19.81 -2.38
C VAL A 71 -9.24 18.92 -1.43
N SER A 72 -9.31 19.19 -0.12
CA SER A 72 -8.92 18.20 0.90
C SER A 72 -10.05 17.18 0.96
N ILE A 73 -9.81 16.03 0.32
CA ILE A 73 -10.77 14.96 0.03
C ILE A 73 -11.23 14.21 1.32
N ASP A 74 -11.16 14.84 2.49
CA ASP A 74 -11.40 14.17 3.77
C ASP A 74 -12.80 14.45 4.35
N LYS A 75 -13.66 15.33 3.79
CA LYS A 75 -15.04 15.53 4.31
C LYS A 75 -16.14 14.88 3.47
N GLU A 76 -16.10 15.00 2.15
CA GLU A 76 -17.18 14.49 1.29
C GLU A 76 -17.16 12.96 1.17
N LEU A 77 -15.99 12.32 1.10
CA LEU A 77 -15.88 10.85 1.10
C LEU A 77 -16.10 10.20 2.47
N LEU A 78 -16.04 10.96 3.57
CA LEU A 78 -16.45 10.44 4.88
C LEU A 78 -17.98 10.48 5.07
N ALA A 79 -18.67 11.33 4.31
CA ALA A 79 -20.11 11.51 4.42
C ALA A 79 -20.90 10.44 3.65
N SER A 80 -20.30 9.75 2.66
CA SER A 80 -21.07 8.94 1.71
C SER A 80 -21.21 7.43 2.04
N ALA A 81 -20.46 6.83 2.95
CA ALA A 81 -20.69 5.44 3.40
C ALA A 81 -19.80 5.07 4.59
N ASP A 82 -20.29 5.06 5.84
CA ASP A 82 -19.64 4.47 7.04
C ASP A 82 -18.11 4.71 7.26
N GLY A 83 -17.52 5.67 6.55
CA GLY A 83 -16.08 5.82 6.39
C GLY A 83 -15.36 4.64 5.71
N VAL A 84 -15.96 3.89 4.79
CA VAL A 84 -15.30 2.82 4.00
C VAL A 84 -15.38 3.11 2.49
N LEU A 85 -14.23 3.16 1.83
CA LEU A 85 -14.09 3.34 0.39
C LEU A 85 -13.69 2.03 -0.28
N ARG A 86 -14.44 1.61 -1.29
CA ARG A 86 -14.16 0.41 -2.08
C ARG A 86 -13.29 0.77 -3.28
N TYR A 87 -12.15 0.11 -3.40
CA TYR A 87 -11.19 0.37 -4.47
C TYR A 87 -10.71 -0.94 -5.12
N LYS A 88 -10.77 -1.00 -6.46
CA LYS A 88 -10.12 -2.06 -7.24
C LYS A 88 -8.72 -1.59 -7.64
N MET A 89 -7.71 -2.38 -7.29
CA MET A 89 -6.34 -2.07 -7.68
C MET A 89 -6.08 -2.34 -9.16
N THR A 90 -5.27 -1.47 -9.75
CA THR A 90 -4.73 -1.70 -11.10
C THR A 90 -3.65 -2.80 -11.08
N ALA A 91 -3.43 -3.45 -12.22
CA ALA A 91 -2.37 -4.47 -12.37
C ALA A 91 -0.97 -3.93 -12.00
N LYS A 92 -0.68 -2.66 -12.33
CA LYS A 92 0.57 -1.99 -11.97
C LYS A 92 0.74 -1.92 -10.46
N GLU A 93 -0.29 -1.51 -9.72
CA GLU A 93 -0.22 -1.41 -8.27
C GLU A 93 -0.13 -2.79 -7.62
N LYS A 94 -0.86 -3.79 -8.11
CA LYS A 94 -0.73 -5.19 -7.65
C LYS A 94 0.73 -5.65 -7.76
N ARG A 95 1.35 -5.41 -8.92
CA ARG A 95 2.77 -5.73 -9.17
C ARG A 95 3.73 -5.02 -8.23
N GLU A 96 3.62 -3.70 -8.08
CA GLU A 96 4.49 -2.93 -7.16
C GLU A 96 4.40 -3.48 -5.72
N ARG A 97 3.21 -3.90 -5.30
CA ARG A 97 2.98 -4.45 -3.96
C ARG A 97 3.48 -5.88 -3.81
N ALA A 98 3.38 -6.70 -4.85
CA ALA A 98 3.96 -8.04 -4.88
C ALA A 98 5.49 -7.97 -4.78
N LEU A 99 6.13 -7.08 -5.55
CA LEU A 99 7.58 -6.86 -5.49
C LEU A 99 8.04 -6.35 -4.12
N ASP A 100 7.30 -5.43 -3.48
CA ASP A 100 7.58 -4.99 -2.11
C ASP A 100 7.44 -6.14 -1.09
N ALA A 101 6.45 -7.03 -1.26
CA ALA A 101 6.28 -8.20 -0.40
C ALA A 101 7.43 -9.19 -0.55
N ARG A 102 7.82 -9.51 -1.80
CA ARG A 102 8.98 -10.35 -2.10
C ARG A 102 10.25 -9.80 -1.48
N LYS A 103 10.51 -8.49 -1.64
CA LYS A 103 11.69 -7.85 -1.05
C LYS A 103 11.75 -8.10 0.47
N LYS A 104 10.62 -8.02 1.17
CA LYS A 104 10.55 -8.28 2.62
C LYS A 104 10.79 -9.74 2.99
N LEU A 105 10.28 -10.68 2.19
CA LEU A 105 10.56 -12.11 2.38
C LEU A 105 12.07 -12.36 2.31
N LEU A 106 12.73 -11.89 1.25
CA LEU A 106 14.15 -12.09 1.03
C LEU A 106 15.05 -11.30 2.00
N GLU A 107 14.63 -10.12 2.46
CA GLU A 107 15.36 -9.35 3.47
C GLU A 107 15.30 -9.96 4.87
N LYS A 108 14.20 -10.64 5.22
CA LYS A 108 14.06 -11.33 6.50
C LYS A 108 14.95 -12.58 6.55
N ASP A 109 14.97 -13.38 5.49
CA ASP A 109 15.86 -14.55 5.40
C ASP A 109 17.35 -14.15 5.50
N LYS A 110 17.74 -13.01 4.93
CA LYS A 110 19.11 -12.49 5.08
C LYS A 110 19.43 -11.98 6.49
N ASN A 111 18.41 -11.65 7.29
CA ASN A 111 18.60 -11.15 8.65
C ASN A 111 18.41 -12.25 9.72
N SER A 112 17.75 -13.38 9.42
CA SER A 112 17.71 -14.53 10.33
C SER A 112 19.09 -15.16 10.51
N GLU A 113 19.97 -15.07 9.51
CA GLU A 113 21.40 -15.44 9.63
C GLU A 113 22.24 -14.44 10.47
N LYS A 114 21.76 -13.21 10.66
CA LYS A 114 22.44 -12.19 11.45
C LYS A 114 21.59 -11.84 12.65
N SER A 115 21.75 -12.60 13.74
CA SER A 115 21.21 -12.31 15.07
C SER A 115 21.66 -10.93 15.57
N ARG A 116 21.02 -9.87 15.07
CA ARG A 116 21.23 -8.52 15.57
C ARG A 116 20.53 -8.43 16.93
N PRO A 117 21.23 -8.02 17.99
CA PRO A 117 20.60 -7.81 19.28
C PRO A 117 19.46 -6.80 19.10
N LYS A 118 18.26 -7.15 19.60
CA LYS A 118 17.11 -6.25 19.66
C LYS A 118 17.57 -4.98 20.36
N LYS A 119 17.78 -3.89 19.61
CA LYS A 119 17.92 -2.57 20.21
C LYS A 119 16.65 -2.30 20.98
N GLU A 120 16.75 -2.26 22.31
CA GLU A 120 15.69 -1.81 23.19
C GLU A 120 15.21 -0.45 22.69
N LYS A 121 13.95 -0.41 22.24
CA LYS A 121 13.32 0.85 21.87
C LYS A 121 13.16 1.65 23.15
N ARG A 122 13.94 2.73 23.29
CA ARG A 122 13.74 3.71 24.34
C ARG A 122 12.27 4.14 24.31
N PRO A 123 11.58 4.22 25.46
CA PRO A 123 10.19 4.65 25.50
C PRO A 123 10.12 6.06 24.95
N THR A 124 9.48 6.21 23.78
CA THR A 124 9.15 7.52 23.24
C THR A 124 8.22 8.19 24.24
N LEU A 125 8.59 9.36 24.75
CA LEU A 125 7.70 10.22 25.54
C LEU A 125 6.41 10.42 24.75
N VAL A 126 5.36 9.69 25.14
CA VAL A 126 4.03 9.87 24.58
C VAL A 126 3.53 11.21 25.12
N THR A 127 3.66 12.27 24.32
CA THR A 127 2.97 13.52 24.57
C THR A 127 1.49 13.20 24.74
N ARG A 128 0.94 13.49 25.92
CA ARG A 128 -0.47 13.31 26.26
C ARG A 128 -1.31 13.90 25.13
N LYS A 129 -2.09 13.07 24.44
CA LYS A 129 -3.11 13.55 23.50
C LYS A 129 -4.04 14.45 24.29
N THR A 130 -4.06 15.74 23.98
CA THR A 130 -5.02 16.68 24.55
C THR A 130 -6.41 16.30 24.05
N GLU A 131 -7.41 16.36 24.93
CA GLU A 131 -8.81 15.95 24.69
C GLU A 131 -9.47 16.64 23.48
N LYS A 132 -8.88 17.73 22.98
CA LYS A 132 -9.35 18.48 21.80
C LYS A 132 -8.70 18.07 20.47
N THR A 133 -7.88 17.01 20.46
CA THR A 133 -7.30 16.51 19.22
C THR A 133 -8.37 15.75 18.45
N ILE A 134 -9.07 16.45 17.54
CA ILE A 134 -9.95 15.80 16.56
C ILE A 134 -9.06 14.93 15.69
N VAL A 135 -9.04 13.63 15.99
CA VAL A 135 -8.41 12.65 15.11
C VAL A 135 -9.27 12.62 13.86
N GLU A 136 -8.77 13.14 12.75
CA GLU A 136 -9.38 12.96 11.44
C GLU A 136 -9.67 11.47 11.26
N LYS A 137 -10.94 11.10 11.30
CA LYS A 137 -11.37 9.74 10.99
C LYS A 137 -11.02 9.53 9.53
N ARG A 138 -9.95 8.81 9.24
CA ARG A 138 -9.58 8.50 7.86
C ARG A 138 -10.54 7.45 7.34
N ALA A 139 -10.99 7.62 6.10
CA ALA A 139 -11.76 6.59 5.42
C ALA A 139 -10.91 5.30 5.33
N LYS A 140 -11.49 4.17 5.70
CA LYS A 140 -10.90 2.85 5.53
C LYS A 140 -11.01 2.47 4.06
N ILE A 141 -9.93 2.01 3.45
CA ILE A 141 -10.00 1.50 2.08
C ILE A 141 -10.21 -0.01 2.15
N GLN A 142 -11.32 -0.47 1.59
CA GLN A 142 -11.60 -1.87 1.33
C GLN A 142 -11.21 -2.18 -0.11
N LEU A 143 -10.37 -3.20 -0.29
CA LEU A 143 -10.05 -3.67 -1.63
C LEU A 143 -11.18 -4.56 -2.14
N VAL A 144 -11.63 -4.28 -3.36
CA VAL A 144 -12.64 -5.08 -4.05
C VAL A 144 -12.06 -5.66 -5.33
N ARG A 145 -12.68 -6.75 -5.79
CA ARG A 145 -12.25 -7.48 -6.99
C ARG A 145 -12.85 -6.90 -8.26
N ASP A 146 -14.14 -6.59 -8.22
CA ASP A 146 -14.87 -6.14 -9.39
C ASP A 146 -14.90 -4.63 -9.48
N GLU A 147 -14.76 -4.12 -10.71
CA GLU A 147 -14.83 -2.69 -10.97
C GLU A 147 -16.23 -2.15 -10.67
N GLY A 148 -17.27 -2.96 -10.93
CA GLY A 148 -18.66 -2.63 -10.56
C GLY A 148 -18.94 -2.60 -9.04
N LEU A 149 -18.03 -3.13 -8.22
CA LEU A 149 -18.10 -3.03 -6.75
C LEU A 149 -17.22 -1.90 -6.19
N ALA A 150 -16.38 -1.28 -7.03
CA ALA A 150 -15.56 -0.15 -6.65
C ALA A 150 -16.40 1.13 -6.66
N ASP A 151 -16.08 2.05 -5.75
CA ASP A 151 -16.75 3.34 -5.73
C ASP A 151 -16.25 4.17 -6.93
N ALA A 152 -17.15 4.57 -7.83
CA ALA A 152 -16.81 5.24 -9.08
C ALA A 152 -16.00 6.55 -8.90
N ASN A 153 -16.13 7.18 -7.73
CA ASN A 153 -15.46 8.44 -7.39
C ASN A 153 -14.11 8.23 -6.67
N VAL A 154 -13.59 7.01 -6.60
CA VAL A 154 -12.33 6.70 -5.90
C VAL A 154 -11.21 6.44 -6.92
N SER A 155 -10.32 7.42 -7.09
CA SER A 155 -9.16 7.32 -7.99
C SER A 155 -7.92 6.71 -7.30
N SER A 156 -6.97 6.24 -8.11
CA SER A 156 -5.68 5.70 -7.64
C SER A 156 -4.88 6.71 -6.80
N GLU A 157 -4.93 8.00 -7.15
CA GLU A 157 -4.26 9.10 -6.45
C GLU A 157 -4.86 9.31 -5.06
N MET A 158 -6.18 9.12 -4.91
CA MET A 158 -6.90 9.27 -3.64
C MET A 158 -6.51 8.17 -2.65
N VAL A 159 -6.25 6.98 -3.14
CA VAL A 159 -5.90 5.79 -2.34
C VAL A 159 -4.40 5.58 -2.20
N LYS A 160 -3.58 6.32 -2.96
CA LYS A 160 -2.11 6.23 -2.97
C LYS A 160 -1.54 6.42 -1.57
N GLY A 161 -0.77 5.44 -1.10
CA GLY A 161 -0.19 5.41 0.26
C GLY A 161 -1.20 5.14 1.39
N ARG A 162 -2.50 5.13 1.10
CA ARG A 162 -3.58 4.79 2.05
C ARG A 162 -3.98 3.31 1.96
N ILE A 163 -3.80 2.65 0.82
CA ILE A 163 -3.97 1.19 0.69
C ILE A 163 -2.89 0.48 1.50
N ARG A 164 -3.31 -0.19 2.58
CA ARG A 164 -2.49 -1.13 3.34
C ARG A 164 -2.90 -2.55 2.97
N ILE A 165 -2.20 -3.14 2.00
CA ILE A 165 -2.29 -4.59 1.81
C ILE A 165 -1.59 -5.26 2.99
N ILE A 166 -2.34 -6.13 3.64
CA ILE A 166 -1.84 -6.98 4.72
C ILE A 166 -0.93 -8.01 4.06
N ARG A 167 0.35 -8.01 4.44
CA ARG A 167 1.33 -8.99 3.98
C ARG A 167 1.54 -10.00 5.08
N LYS A 168 1.51 -11.29 4.75
CA LYS A 168 1.60 -12.37 5.73
C LYS A 168 2.45 -13.50 5.21
N GLN A 169 3.23 -14.08 6.11
CA GLN A 169 3.85 -15.39 5.92
C GLN A 169 2.89 -16.50 6.39
N PRO A 170 3.08 -17.74 5.94
CA PRO A 170 2.32 -18.92 6.38
C PRO A 170 2.11 -19.02 7.90
N ASP A 171 3.14 -18.77 8.71
CA ASP A 171 3.12 -18.80 10.18
C ASP A 171 2.29 -17.68 10.82
N GLU A 172 2.01 -16.60 10.08
CA GLU A 172 1.26 -15.44 10.57
C GLU A 172 -0.25 -15.51 10.28
N LEU A 173 -0.70 -16.52 9.52
CA LEU A 173 -2.10 -16.68 9.14
C LEU A 173 -2.95 -17.18 10.32
N ASN A 174 -4.10 -16.52 10.54
CA ASN A 174 -4.98 -16.81 11.66
C ASN A 174 -6.43 -16.41 11.38
N LEU A 175 -7.35 -16.83 12.25
CA LEU A 175 -8.81 -16.65 12.09
C LEU A 175 -9.25 -15.19 11.95
N ARG A 176 -8.48 -14.21 12.46
CA ARG A 176 -8.83 -12.77 12.35
C ARG A 176 -8.64 -12.21 10.94
N LEU A 177 -8.05 -13.00 10.05
CA LEU A 177 -7.81 -12.62 8.67
C LEU A 177 -8.87 -13.15 7.70
N ILE A 178 -9.76 -14.05 8.15
CA ILE A 178 -10.85 -14.59 7.31
C ILE A 178 -11.65 -13.43 6.69
N GLY A 179 -11.93 -13.54 5.39
CA GLY A 179 -12.63 -12.53 4.59
C GLY A 179 -11.78 -11.34 4.15
N LYS A 180 -10.47 -11.32 4.47
CA LYS A 180 -9.57 -10.23 4.07
C LYS A 180 -8.72 -10.64 2.90
N THR A 181 -8.55 -9.70 1.96
CA THR A 181 -7.55 -9.80 0.90
C THR A 181 -6.16 -9.49 1.47
N ILE A 182 -5.23 -10.43 1.31
CA ILE A 182 -3.85 -10.35 1.77
C ILE A 182 -2.87 -10.70 0.65
N ASN A 183 -1.60 -10.33 0.82
CA ASN A 183 -0.50 -10.94 0.07
C ASN A 183 0.16 -11.99 0.98
N LEU A 184 -0.01 -13.27 0.64
CA LEU A 184 0.76 -14.37 1.19
C LEU A 184 2.14 -14.39 0.53
N MET A 185 3.20 -14.49 1.33
CA MET A 185 4.58 -14.53 0.87
C MET A 185 5.31 -15.73 1.51
N GLY A 186 5.94 -16.55 0.70
CA GLY A 186 6.68 -17.74 1.14
C GLY A 186 7.38 -18.41 -0.03
N PHE A 187 7.69 -19.70 0.12
CA PHE A 187 8.33 -20.50 -0.92
C PHE A 187 7.39 -21.59 -1.41
N LEU A 188 7.39 -21.87 -2.70
CA LEU A 188 6.62 -22.97 -3.27
C LEU A 188 7.25 -24.28 -2.81
N GLU A 189 6.43 -25.18 -2.25
CA GLU A 189 6.87 -26.53 -1.88
C GLU A 189 6.31 -27.61 -2.81
N ARG A 190 5.06 -27.45 -3.26
CA ARG A 190 4.38 -28.41 -4.16
C ARG A 190 3.20 -27.75 -4.86
N ILE A 191 2.84 -28.30 -6.02
CA ILE A 191 1.60 -27.98 -6.72
C ILE A 191 0.71 -29.23 -6.78
N HIS A 192 -0.57 -29.07 -6.43
CA HIS A 192 -1.58 -30.11 -6.55
C HIS A 192 -2.58 -29.72 -7.64
N PHE A 193 -2.83 -30.65 -8.55
CA PHE A 193 -3.74 -30.44 -9.67
C PHE A 193 -5.04 -31.21 -9.42
N ASP A 194 -6.12 -30.47 -9.17
CA ASP A 194 -7.47 -31.02 -9.10
C ASP A 194 -8.24 -30.71 -10.39
N LYS A 195 -9.40 -31.33 -10.55
CA LYS A 195 -10.23 -31.18 -11.76
C LYS A 195 -10.68 -29.74 -12.02
N TYR A 196 -10.94 -28.97 -10.96
CA TYR A 196 -11.53 -27.62 -11.05
C TYR A 196 -10.69 -26.54 -10.35
N THR A 197 -9.60 -26.94 -9.70
CA THR A 197 -8.76 -26.04 -8.90
C THR A 197 -7.31 -26.50 -8.98
N ILE A 198 -6.38 -25.58 -8.75
CA ILE A 198 -4.96 -25.92 -8.54
C ILE A 198 -4.56 -25.38 -7.18
N THR A 199 -3.89 -26.18 -6.36
CA THR A 199 -3.46 -25.77 -5.03
C THR A 199 -1.94 -25.64 -4.97
N LEU A 200 -1.45 -24.48 -4.55
CA LEU A 200 -0.04 -24.21 -4.28
C LEU A 200 0.19 -24.37 -2.77
N ASP A 201 1.08 -25.29 -2.39
CA ASP A 201 1.58 -25.38 -1.01
C ASP A 201 2.69 -24.33 -0.84
N VAL A 202 2.43 -23.31 -0.03
CA VAL A 202 3.34 -22.20 0.24
C VAL A 202 3.91 -22.33 1.65
N GLY A 203 5.21 -22.57 1.74
CA GLY A 203 5.95 -22.81 2.98
C GLY A 203 6.74 -21.61 3.49
N TYR A 204 6.85 -21.49 4.81
CA TYR A 204 7.79 -20.61 5.50
C TYR A 204 8.03 -21.09 6.94
N GLU A 205 9.29 -21.14 7.39
CA GLU A 205 9.69 -21.59 8.73
C GLU A 205 9.02 -22.92 9.18
N GLY A 206 8.87 -23.86 8.25
CA GLY A 206 8.28 -25.18 8.50
C GLY A 206 6.75 -25.20 8.61
N ILE A 207 6.08 -24.07 8.37
CA ILE A 207 4.62 -23.98 8.28
C ILE A 207 4.21 -23.85 6.81
N VAL A 208 3.23 -24.65 6.41
CA VAL A 208 2.70 -24.68 5.04
C VAL A 208 1.26 -24.21 5.04
N VAL A 209 0.93 -23.31 4.11
CA VAL A 209 -0.44 -22.89 3.84
C VAL A 209 -0.77 -23.04 2.36
N ARG A 210 -2.00 -23.48 2.09
CA ARG A 210 -2.54 -23.66 0.74
C ARG A 210 -3.02 -22.34 0.15
N ALA A 211 -2.55 -22.01 -1.05
CA ALA A 211 -3.17 -21.04 -1.93
C ALA A 211 -3.91 -21.78 -3.05
N VAL A 212 -5.23 -21.65 -3.08
CA VAL A 212 -6.13 -22.35 -4.01
C VAL A 212 -6.46 -21.41 -5.16
N LEU A 213 -5.97 -21.75 -6.35
CA LEU A 213 -6.36 -21.17 -7.62
C LEU A 213 -7.75 -21.69 -7.96
N THR A 214 -8.75 -20.82 -7.90
CA THR A 214 -10.16 -21.19 -8.03
C THR A 214 -10.54 -21.57 -9.46
N GLU A 215 -11.72 -22.14 -9.64
CA GLU A 215 -12.26 -22.40 -10.98
C GLU A 215 -12.35 -21.10 -11.82
N SER A 216 -12.76 -19.99 -11.20
CA SER A 216 -12.80 -18.68 -11.87
C SER A 216 -11.42 -18.21 -12.31
N PHE A 217 -10.38 -18.49 -11.52
CA PHE A 217 -9.00 -18.20 -11.89
C PHE A 217 -8.65 -18.96 -13.16
N LEU A 218 -8.84 -20.29 -13.17
CA LEU A 218 -8.46 -21.14 -14.30
C LEU A 218 -9.24 -20.81 -15.58
N ALA A 219 -10.53 -20.43 -15.44
CA ALA A 219 -11.36 -19.99 -16.56
C ALA A 219 -10.87 -18.68 -17.20
N SER A 220 -10.17 -17.83 -16.44
CA SER A 220 -9.67 -16.52 -16.89
C SER A 220 -8.20 -16.52 -17.34
N THR A 221 -7.46 -17.60 -17.04
CA THR A 221 -6.03 -17.69 -17.35
C THR A 221 -5.74 -18.10 -18.79
N SER A 222 -4.51 -17.85 -19.24
CA SER A 222 -4.04 -18.33 -20.53
C SER A 222 -4.11 -19.87 -20.66
N SER A 223 -4.33 -20.38 -21.88
CA SER A 223 -4.51 -21.82 -22.15
C SER A 223 -3.34 -22.69 -21.69
N ASN A 224 -2.13 -22.14 -21.67
CA ASN A 224 -0.90 -22.86 -21.35
C ASN A 224 -0.51 -22.75 -19.86
N PHE A 225 -1.30 -22.05 -19.06
CA PHE A 225 -0.99 -21.78 -17.65
C PHE A 225 -0.82 -23.06 -16.82
N THR A 226 -1.72 -24.02 -17.00
CA THR A 226 -1.66 -25.30 -16.27
C THR A 226 -0.41 -26.09 -16.62
N ASP A 227 -0.03 -26.16 -17.90
CA ASP A 227 1.18 -26.87 -18.33
C ASP A 227 2.44 -26.18 -17.84
N PHE A 228 2.43 -24.85 -17.77
CA PHE A 228 3.50 -24.09 -17.13
C PHE A 228 3.64 -24.44 -15.64
N LEU A 229 2.54 -24.55 -14.88
CA LEU A 229 2.63 -24.98 -13.49
C LEU A 229 3.15 -26.42 -13.35
N LYS A 230 2.80 -27.34 -14.25
CA LYS A 230 3.38 -28.70 -14.26
C LYS A 230 4.90 -28.64 -14.45
N LEU A 231 5.37 -27.81 -15.39
CA LEU A 231 6.80 -27.61 -15.61
C LEU A 231 7.51 -27.07 -14.35
N ILE A 232 6.87 -26.16 -13.62
CA ILE A 232 7.38 -25.69 -12.33
C ILE A 232 7.48 -26.85 -11.33
N ASP A 233 6.40 -27.61 -11.15
CA ASP A 233 6.33 -28.70 -10.17
C ASP A 233 7.41 -29.78 -10.43
N GLU A 234 7.62 -30.14 -11.70
CA GLU A 234 8.67 -31.07 -12.13
C GLU A 234 10.10 -30.56 -11.84
N ASN A 235 10.30 -29.24 -11.82
CA ASN A 235 11.61 -28.62 -11.70
C ASN A 235 11.85 -27.94 -10.34
N ILE A 236 10.88 -27.99 -9.42
CA ILE A 236 10.91 -27.22 -8.16
C ILE A 236 12.17 -27.49 -7.32
N VAL A 237 12.61 -28.75 -7.28
CA VAL A 237 13.80 -29.20 -6.54
C VAL A 237 15.12 -28.70 -7.15
N LYS A 238 15.12 -28.25 -8.40
CA LYS A 238 16.31 -27.71 -9.08
C LYS A 238 16.64 -26.30 -8.60
N PHE A 239 15.70 -25.61 -7.95
CA PHE A 239 15.91 -24.28 -7.39
C PHE A 239 16.52 -24.39 -6.00
N SER A 240 17.85 -24.27 -5.90
CA SER A 240 18.60 -24.40 -4.64
C SER A 240 18.18 -23.42 -3.54
N GLN A 241 17.59 -22.27 -3.93
CA GLN A 241 17.04 -21.26 -3.02
C GLN A 241 15.51 -21.35 -2.87
N GLY A 242 14.88 -22.36 -3.46
CA GLY A 242 13.44 -22.44 -3.61
C GLY A 242 12.88 -21.44 -4.62
N ILE A 243 11.59 -21.57 -4.93
CA ILE A 243 10.85 -20.61 -5.75
C ILE A 243 10.08 -19.72 -4.81
N ASP A 244 10.51 -18.46 -4.64
CA ASP A 244 9.73 -17.49 -3.87
C ASP A 244 8.41 -17.19 -4.58
N VAL A 245 7.33 -17.18 -3.79
CA VAL A 245 5.96 -16.94 -4.27
C VAL A 245 5.34 -15.79 -3.50
N VAL A 246 4.71 -14.89 -4.24
CA VAL A 246 3.78 -13.92 -3.67
C VAL A 246 2.43 -14.10 -4.32
N VAL A 247 1.43 -14.36 -3.48
CA VAL A 247 0.05 -14.59 -3.91
C VAL A 247 -0.88 -13.60 -3.22
N ALA A 248 -1.63 -12.83 -3.99
CA ALA A 248 -2.73 -12.03 -3.48
C ALA A 248 -4.04 -12.84 -3.51
N GLY A 249 -4.81 -12.79 -2.44
CA GLY A 249 -6.05 -13.55 -2.37
C GLY A 249 -6.82 -13.30 -1.09
N GLU A 250 -8.03 -13.85 -1.00
CA GLU A 250 -8.84 -13.76 0.21
C GLU A 250 -8.61 -14.95 1.13
N VAL A 251 -8.41 -14.67 2.42
CA VAL A 251 -8.28 -15.72 3.42
C VAL A 251 -9.65 -16.35 3.66
N ALA A 252 -9.74 -17.64 3.42
CA ALA A 252 -10.93 -18.45 3.64
C ALA A 252 -10.63 -19.61 4.61
N LYS A 253 -11.69 -20.29 5.05
CA LYS A 253 -11.58 -21.44 5.95
C LYS A 253 -12.51 -22.55 5.47
N ASN A 254 -12.00 -23.78 5.47
CA ASN A 254 -12.78 -25.00 5.28
C ASN A 254 -12.51 -25.99 6.42
N SER A 255 -12.96 -27.24 6.27
CA SER A 255 -12.71 -28.32 7.22
C SER A 255 -11.23 -28.63 7.43
N ASN A 256 -10.38 -28.37 6.44
CA ASN A 256 -8.94 -28.66 6.45
C ASN A 256 -8.11 -27.49 7.01
N GLY A 257 -8.73 -26.37 7.35
CA GLY A 257 -8.07 -25.21 7.94
C GLY A 257 -8.20 -23.94 7.12
N ILE A 258 -7.26 -23.02 7.35
CA ILE A 258 -7.20 -21.73 6.67
C ILE A 258 -6.46 -21.90 5.34
N TYR A 259 -6.98 -21.31 4.28
CA TYR A 259 -6.36 -21.26 2.97
C TYR A 259 -6.55 -19.89 2.33
N LEU A 260 -5.82 -19.62 1.26
CA LEU A 260 -5.96 -18.41 0.47
C LEU A 260 -6.68 -18.73 -0.85
N ALA A 261 -7.81 -18.09 -1.13
CA ALA A 261 -8.50 -18.20 -2.41
C ALA A 261 -7.97 -17.13 -3.40
N VAL A 262 -7.55 -17.56 -4.58
CA VAL A 262 -6.92 -16.74 -5.61
C VAL A 262 -7.79 -16.75 -6.85
N TYR A 263 -8.06 -15.57 -7.42
CA TYR A 263 -9.12 -15.39 -8.42
C TYR A 263 -8.63 -14.90 -9.78
N GLU A 264 -7.48 -14.21 -9.84
CA GLU A 264 -6.94 -13.64 -11.07
C GLU A 264 -5.45 -13.98 -11.24
N GLU A 265 -4.99 -14.19 -12.48
CA GLU A 265 -3.58 -14.49 -12.78
C GLU A 265 -2.62 -13.36 -12.32
N ASP A 266 -3.06 -12.10 -12.41
CA ASP A 266 -2.29 -10.92 -11.99
C ASP A 266 -2.02 -10.84 -10.47
N ASP A 267 -2.65 -11.73 -9.70
CA ASP A 267 -2.45 -11.87 -8.26
C ASP A 267 -1.34 -12.89 -7.89
N LEU A 268 -0.74 -13.57 -8.87
CA LEU A 268 0.26 -14.62 -8.66
C LEU A 268 1.63 -14.25 -9.25
N TYR A 269 2.67 -14.35 -8.41
CA TYR A 269 4.06 -14.06 -8.80
C TYR A 269 4.99 -15.16 -8.33
N PHE A 270 5.88 -15.61 -9.23
CA PHE A 270 6.97 -16.55 -8.96
C PHE A 270 8.30 -15.85 -9.22
N LEU A 271 9.24 -15.92 -8.27
CA LEU A 271 10.55 -15.26 -8.37
C LEU A 271 10.48 -13.76 -8.69
N GLY A 272 9.40 -13.10 -8.25
CA GLY A 272 9.12 -11.69 -8.55
C GLY A 272 8.74 -11.40 -10.01
N GLN A 273 8.48 -12.45 -10.79
CA GLN A 273 8.03 -12.39 -12.16
C GLN A 273 6.57 -12.83 -12.26
N ARG A 274 5.89 -12.35 -13.31
CA ARG A 274 4.60 -12.93 -13.69
C ARG A 274 4.84 -14.29 -14.34
N THR A 275 3.86 -15.16 -14.23
CA THR A 275 3.77 -16.51 -14.85
C THR A 275 4.31 -16.54 -16.27
N VAL A 276 3.84 -15.65 -17.16
CA VAL A 276 4.29 -15.57 -18.56
C VAL A 276 5.79 -15.26 -18.71
N GLN A 277 6.35 -14.42 -17.83
CA GLN A 277 7.76 -14.03 -17.88
C GLN A 277 8.67 -15.17 -17.37
N PHE A 278 8.22 -15.88 -16.33
CA PHE A 278 8.95 -17.01 -15.80
C PHE A 278 8.90 -18.21 -16.75
N ALA A 279 7.78 -18.42 -17.46
CA ALA A 279 7.66 -19.45 -18.51
C ALA A 279 8.72 -19.27 -19.62
N ALA A 280 8.95 -18.03 -20.06
CA ALA A 280 9.98 -17.74 -21.06
C ALA A 280 11.41 -18.06 -20.57
N GLN A 281 11.69 -17.89 -19.28
CA GLN A 281 12.99 -18.26 -18.70
C GLN A 281 13.19 -19.77 -18.63
N LEU A 282 12.14 -20.54 -18.34
CA LEU A 282 12.22 -22.00 -18.32
C LEU A 282 12.34 -22.61 -19.73
N ALA A 283 11.73 -21.99 -20.75
CA ALA A 283 11.76 -22.48 -22.12
C ALA A 283 13.01 -22.06 -22.92
N GLY A 284 13.69 -20.99 -22.50
CA GLY A 284 14.89 -20.45 -23.17
C GLY A 284 16.22 -20.76 -22.46
N GLY A 285 16.21 -21.66 -21.46
CA GLY A 285 17.38 -22.01 -20.67
C GLY A 285 18.09 -23.25 -21.18
N ASP A 286 18.94 -23.07 -22.21
CA ASP A 286 20.20 -23.78 -22.47
C ASP A 286 21.25 -22.76 -22.92
#